data_AF-A0A813H7I4-F1
#
_entry.id   AF-A0A813H7I4-F1
#
_cell.length_a   1.000
_cell.length_b   1.000
_cell.length_c   1.000
_cell.angle_alpha   90.00
_cell.angle_beta   90.00
_cell.angle_gamma   90.00
#
_symmetry.space_group_name_H-M   'P 1'
#
loop_
_entity.id
_entity.type
_entity.pdbx_description
1 polymer ?
#
loop_
_entity_poly.entity_id
_entity_poly.type
_entity_poly.pdbx_seq_one_letter_code
_entity_poly.pdbx_strand_id
1 'polypeptide(L)'
;MPQVCAGPVSDIWESLWPGKATASKIIIIGCGVLKEEPTQPLLDKGAGGLFIDMDKTRVRHAIFNMAAPSRLILNMSVQAHHMRHLVKEHRSFAKGAEVIQVDIDTVDGPVMNALLEVTSPVALVVELREFLPMPFRYSCLTTDTKGLAWGGSNLAYWLHALGLRGFYLARMDGRDAVFLHKSISSPQTRSHLLGAMGCYLSMHAFHFEPTALISGSIDDAWTRTQHYWMESNPHDVMDEVWQNLTSWKGDIQFSLEL
;
A
#
# COMPACT_ATOMS: atom_id res chain seq x y z
N MET A 1 -22.21 -3.63 -8.52
CA MET A 1 -20.87 -3.05 -8.34
C MET A 1 -19.84 -4.16 -8.21
N PRO A 2 -18.61 -3.97 -8.69
CA PRO A 2 -17.53 -4.93 -8.50
C PRO A 2 -17.29 -5.18 -7.01
N GLN A 3 -17.04 -6.43 -6.61
CA GLN A 3 -16.79 -6.78 -5.19
C GLN A 3 -15.53 -6.12 -4.62
N VAL A 4 -14.65 -5.59 -5.47
CA VAL A 4 -13.35 -4.98 -5.12
C VAL A 4 -13.48 -3.86 -4.08
N CYS A 5 -14.60 -3.15 -4.06
CA CYS A 5 -14.82 -1.99 -3.18
C CYS A 5 -16.13 -2.07 -2.42
N ALA A 6 -16.69 -3.28 -2.30
CA ALA A 6 -17.92 -3.50 -1.58
C ALA A 6 -17.65 -3.59 -0.06
N GLY A 7 -17.13 -2.53 0.55
CA GLY A 7 -16.81 -2.42 1.99
C GLY A 7 -15.30 -2.38 2.31
N PRO A 8 -14.92 -2.33 3.60
CA PRO A 8 -13.54 -2.11 4.04
C PRO A 8 -12.60 -3.23 3.61
N VAL A 9 -11.32 -2.90 3.43
CA VAL A 9 -10.28 -3.88 3.05
C VAL A 9 -10.19 -5.06 4.02
N SER A 10 -10.45 -4.82 5.31
CA SER A 10 -10.33 -5.79 6.40
C SER A 10 -11.32 -6.96 6.31
N ASP A 11 -12.43 -6.82 5.61
CA ASP A 11 -13.43 -7.88 5.40
C ASP A 11 -12.88 -9.05 4.57
N ILE A 12 -11.80 -8.86 3.81
CA ILE A 12 -11.20 -9.93 2.99
C ILE A 12 -10.70 -11.10 3.85
N TRP A 13 -10.32 -10.83 5.09
CA TRP A 13 -9.70 -11.83 5.97
C TRP A 13 -10.64 -12.94 6.40
N GLU A 14 -11.93 -12.67 6.53
CA GLU A 14 -12.90 -13.70 6.89
C GLU A 14 -13.06 -14.74 5.79
N SER A 15 -12.85 -14.35 4.52
CA SER A 15 -12.90 -15.29 3.39
C SER A 15 -11.67 -16.21 3.33
N LEU A 16 -10.52 -15.74 3.80
CA LEU A 16 -9.25 -16.48 3.77
C LEU A 16 -9.03 -17.30 5.05
N TRP A 17 -9.42 -16.75 6.19
CA TRP A 17 -9.26 -17.33 7.51
C TRP A 17 -10.58 -17.23 8.30
N PRO A 18 -11.56 -18.10 8.01
CA PRO A 18 -12.88 -18.02 8.60
C PRO A 18 -12.91 -18.37 10.09
N GLY A 19 -13.83 -17.74 10.82
CA GLY A 19 -14.06 -17.98 12.24
C GLY A 19 -12.82 -17.63 13.09
N LYS A 20 -12.28 -18.62 13.80
CA LYS A 20 -11.10 -18.45 14.68
C LYS A 20 -9.76 -18.69 13.98
N ALA A 21 -9.76 -19.11 12.72
CA ALA A 21 -8.52 -19.32 11.98
C ALA A 21 -7.81 -17.98 11.75
N THR A 22 -6.48 -17.98 11.67
CA THR A 22 -5.70 -16.78 11.36
C THR A 22 -4.42 -17.15 10.62
N ALA A 23 -3.78 -16.16 10.00
CA ALA A 23 -2.44 -16.29 9.46
C ALA A 23 -1.46 -16.65 10.59
N SER A 24 -0.64 -17.67 10.37
CA SER A 24 0.34 -18.13 11.35
C SER A 24 1.41 -17.08 11.63
N LYS A 25 1.87 -16.40 10.57
CA LYS A 25 2.89 -15.35 10.61
C LYS A 25 2.57 -14.25 9.62
N ILE A 26 2.76 -13.02 10.08
CA ILE A 26 2.64 -11.83 9.26
C ILE A 26 3.88 -10.95 9.41
N ILE A 27 4.18 -10.13 8.41
CA ILE A 27 5.18 -9.07 8.50
C ILE A 27 4.44 -7.75 8.33
N ILE A 28 4.55 -6.83 9.31
CA ILE A 28 4.00 -5.48 9.21
C ILE A 28 5.16 -4.49 9.36
N ILE A 29 5.34 -3.67 8.33
CA ILE A 29 6.30 -2.57 8.31
C ILE A 29 5.51 -1.26 8.34
N GLY A 30 5.79 -0.41 9.33
CA GLY A 30 4.92 0.70 9.69
C GLY A 30 3.73 0.25 10.52
N CYS A 31 3.99 -0.52 11.59
CA CYS A 31 2.91 -1.13 12.36
C CYS A 31 2.10 -0.13 13.22
N GLY A 32 2.56 1.11 13.34
CA GLY A 32 1.91 2.14 14.11
C GLY A 32 1.57 1.69 15.53
N VAL A 33 0.33 1.96 15.93
CA VAL A 33 -0.23 1.47 17.20
C VAL A 33 -1.01 0.15 17.04
N LEU A 34 -1.00 -0.45 15.84
CA LEU A 34 -1.69 -1.68 15.47
C LEU A 34 -3.22 -1.66 15.67
N LYS A 35 -3.81 -0.46 15.69
CA LYS A 35 -5.25 -0.24 15.85
C LYS A 35 -5.80 0.41 14.60
N GLU A 36 -6.97 -0.07 14.17
CA GLU A 36 -7.67 0.35 12.95
C GLU A 36 -6.87 0.09 11.66
N GLU A 37 -5.86 -0.77 11.75
CA GLU A 37 -5.06 -1.25 10.63
C GLU A 37 -5.83 -2.28 9.80
N PRO A 38 -5.61 -2.36 8.48
CA PRO A 38 -6.23 -3.38 7.63
C PRO A 38 -6.06 -4.80 8.19
N THR A 39 -4.91 -5.10 8.78
CA THR A 39 -4.56 -6.43 9.32
C THR A 39 -5.00 -6.68 10.76
N GLN A 40 -5.63 -5.72 11.45
CA GLN A 40 -6.07 -5.87 12.84
C GLN A 40 -6.91 -7.13 13.08
N PRO A 41 -7.89 -7.52 12.22
CA PRO A 41 -8.67 -8.73 12.46
C PRO A 41 -7.83 -10.02 12.52
N LEU A 42 -6.72 -10.10 11.79
CA LEU A 42 -5.80 -11.25 11.87
C LEU A 42 -5.09 -11.29 13.23
N LEU A 43 -4.72 -10.12 13.74
CA LEU A 43 -4.09 -9.95 15.04
C LEU A 43 -5.04 -10.27 16.19
N ASP A 44 -6.30 -9.85 16.10
CA ASP A 44 -7.33 -10.16 17.09
C ASP A 44 -7.56 -11.68 17.18
N LYS A 45 -7.42 -12.39 16.06
CA LYS A 45 -7.45 -13.86 15.99
C LYS A 45 -6.14 -14.55 16.42
N GLY A 46 -5.12 -13.79 16.81
CA GLY A 46 -3.88 -14.30 17.39
C GLY A 46 -2.70 -14.44 16.41
N ALA A 47 -2.75 -13.82 15.23
CA ALA A 47 -1.62 -13.83 14.31
C ALA A 47 -0.34 -13.32 15.01
N GLY A 48 0.75 -14.06 14.78
CA GLY A 48 2.10 -13.70 15.21
C GLY A 48 2.92 -13.13 14.07
N GLY A 49 4.20 -12.83 14.33
CA GLY A 49 5.14 -12.45 13.29
C GLY A 49 6.06 -11.30 13.66
N LEU A 50 6.49 -10.55 12.64
CA LEU A 50 7.47 -9.47 12.75
C LEU A 50 6.78 -8.12 12.48
N PHE A 51 6.92 -7.20 13.42
CA PHE A 51 6.29 -5.89 13.40
C PHE A 51 7.37 -4.83 13.57
N ILE A 52 7.38 -3.82 12.72
CA ILE A 52 8.43 -2.80 12.71
C ILE A 52 7.81 -1.43 12.55
N ASP A 53 8.27 -0.48 13.36
CA ASP A 53 7.94 0.94 13.19
C ASP A 53 9.12 1.81 13.66
N MET A 54 9.34 2.96 13.02
CA MET A 54 10.41 3.87 13.39
C MET A 54 10.05 4.79 14.57
N ASP A 55 8.76 5.05 14.79
CA ASP A 55 8.27 5.87 15.91
C ASP A 55 8.29 5.06 17.20
N LYS A 56 9.24 5.41 18.06
CA LYS A 56 9.44 4.78 19.37
C LYS A 56 8.20 4.84 20.26
N THR A 57 7.38 5.88 20.15
CA THR A 57 6.15 6.04 20.92
C THR A 57 5.09 5.04 20.45
N ARG A 58 4.92 4.93 19.13
CA ARG A 58 4.01 3.96 18.52
C ARG A 58 4.41 2.52 18.85
N VAL A 59 5.70 2.19 18.75
CA VAL A 59 6.23 0.87 19.14
C VAL A 59 5.95 0.55 20.61
N ARG A 60 6.16 1.50 21.52
CA ARG A 60 5.84 1.30 22.95
C ARG A 60 4.36 1.00 23.16
N HIS A 61 3.48 1.70 22.45
CA HIS A 61 2.04 1.46 22.51
C HIS A 61 1.68 0.09 21.95
N ALA A 62 2.25 -0.30 20.81
CA ALA A 62 2.05 -1.62 20.21
C ALA A 62 2.51 -2.75 21.16
N ILE A 63 3.66 -2.60 21.82
CA ILE A 63 4.14 -3.53 22.84
C ILE A 63 3.17 -3.61 24.02
N PHE A 64 2.71 -2.47 24.53
CA PHE A 64 1.82 -2.44 25.68
C PHE A 64 0.46 -3.10 25.40
N ASN A 65 -0.12 -2.85 24.21
CA ASN A 65 -1.45 -3.31 23.88
C ASN A 65 -1.48 -4.73 23.29
N MET A 66 -0.41 -5.16 22.62
CA MET A 66 -0.46 -6.30 21.71
C MET A 66 0.72 -7.26 21.83
N ALA A 67 1.55 -7.15 22.87
CA ALA A 67 2.60 -8.13 23.15
C ALA A 67 2.03 -9.55 23.24
N ALA A 68 2.64 -10.47 22.50
CA ALA A 68 2.39 -11.90 22.60
C ALA A 68 3.70 -12.65 22.32
N PRO A 69 3.91 -13.86 22.86
CA PRO A 69 5.14 -14.64 22.60
C PRO A 69 5.40 -14.91 21.11
N SER A 70 4.35 -14.92 20.29
CA SER A 70 4.42 -15.12 18.85
C SER A 70 4.74 -13.84 18.07
N ARG A 71 4.89 -12.68 18.72
CA ARG A 71 5.08 -11.36 18.08
C ARG A 71 6.40 -10.74 18.49
N LEU A 72 7.19 -10.33 17.49
CA LEU A 72 8.39 -9.53 17.68
C LEU A 72 8.14 -8.12 17.15
N ILE A 73 8.16 -7.13 18.03
CA ILE A 73 7.95 -5.73 17.69
C ILE A 73 9.28 -4.98 17.82
N LEU A 74 9.76 -4.38 16.74
CA LEU A 74 11.05 -3.69 16.67
C LEU A 74 10.86 -2.20 16.43
N ASN A 75 11.71 -1.39 17.08
CA ASN A 75 11.82 0.02 16.79
C ASN A 75 13.05 0.28 15.91
N MET A 76 12.83 0.44 14.59
CA MET A 76 13.90 0.74 13.65
C MET A 76 13.35 1.34 12.35
N SER A 77 14.19 2.09 11.64
CA SER A 77 13.92 2.46 10.26
C SER A 77 14.20 1.29 9.32
N VAL A 78 13.47 1.24 8.22
CA VAL A 78 13.61 0.21 7.19
C VAL A 78 13.98 0.84 5.86
N GLN A 79 14.80 0.12 5.09
CA GLN A 79 15.10 0.44 3.70
C GLN A 79 15.17 -0.87 2.92
N ALA A 80 14.89 -0.82 1.62
CA ALA A 80 14.81 -2.00 0.76
C ALA A 80 16.05 -2.91 0.88
N HIS A 81 17.25 -2.34 0.86
CA HIS A 81 18.50 -3.11 0.92
C HIS A 81 18.73 -3.84 2.26
N HIS A 82 18.03 -3.45 3.34
CA HIS A 82 18.12 -4.12 4.64
C HIS A 82 17.20 -5.34 4.77
N MET A 83 16.17 -5.49 3.92
CA MET A 83 15.09 -6.47 4.12
C MET A 83 15.59 -7.92 4.14
N ARG A 84 16.55 -8.27 3.28
CA ARG A 84 17.14 -9.62 3.27
C ARG A 84 17.86 -9.95 4.57
N HIS A 85 18.60 -8.99 5.14
CA HIS A 85 19.30 -9.20 6.40
C HIS A 85 18.31 -9.32 7.56
N LEU A 86 17.34 -8.41 7.62
CA LEU A 86 16.28 -8.37 8.62
C LEU A 86 15.47 -9.68 8.67
N VAL A 87 15.03 -10.19 7.53
CA VAL A 87 14.29 -11.47 7.45
C VAL A 87 15.17 -12.65 7.88
N LYS A 88 16.48 -12.61 7.59
CA LYS A 88 17.43 -13.65 8.00
C LYS A 88 17.69 -13.62 9.51
N GLU A 89 17.87 -12.45 10.08
CA GLU A 89 18.10 -12.25 11.51
C GLU A 89 16.87 -12.68 12.33
N HIS A 90 15.67 -12.29 11.91
CA HIS A 90 14.42 -12.58 12.61
C HIS A 90 13.65 -13.75 11.97
N ARG A 91 14.38 -14.76 11.48
CA ARG A 91 13.82 -15.89 10.73
C ARG A 91 12.67 -16.62 11.46
N SER A 92 12.73 -16.74 12.78
CA SER A 92 11.67 -17.38 13.57
C SER A 92 10.31 -16.69 13.40
N PHE A 93 10.30 -15.36 13.26
CA PHE A 93 9.11 -14.54 13.13
C PHE A 93 8.75 -14.23 11.67
N ALA A 94 9.74 -14.13 10.77
CA ALA A 94 9.52 -13.75 9.38
C ALA A 94 9.39 -14.93 8.39
N LYS A 95 10.06 -16.07 8.64
CA LYS A 95 10.03 -17.19 7.69
C LYS A 95 8.65 -17.82 7.64
N GLY A 96 8.09 -17.90 6.44
CA GLY A 96 6.77 -18.45 6.19
C GLY A 96 5.67 -17.44 6.48
N ALA A 97 5.97 -16.14 6.46
CA ALA A 97 4.95 -15.09 6.52
C ALA A 97 3.92 -15.29 5.40
N GLU A 98 2.66 -15.36 5.78
CA GLU A 98 1.51 -15.53 4.88
C GLU A 98 0.94 -14.19 4.43
N VAL A 99 1.07 -13.15 5.27
CA VAL A 99 0.62 -11.79 4.99
C VAL A 99 1.78 -10.81 5.17
N ILE A 100 1.93 -9.87 4.24
CA ILE A 100 2.85 -8.74 4.38
C ILE A 100 2.09 -7.43 4.22
N GLN A 101 2.24 -6.51 5.17
CA GLN A 101 1.79 -5.12 5.09
C GLN A 101 3.01 -4.19 5.11
N VAL A 102 3.00 -3.18 4.25
CA VAL A 102 4.00 -2.09 4.25
C VAL A 102 3.25 -0.76 4.14
N ASP A 103 3.36 0.06 5.19
CA ASP A 103 2.77 1.41 5.31
C ASP A 103 3.74 2.34 6.06
N ILE A 104 4.75 2.88 5.36
CA ILE A 104 5.79 3.75 5.92
C ILE A 104 5.88 5.12 5.24
N ASP A 105 4.83 5.48 4.51
CA ASP A 105 4.65 6.76 3.82
C ASP A 105 5.84 7.25 2.97
N THR A 106 6.72 6.35 2.51
CA THR A 106 8.02 6.73 1.92
C THR A 106 8.43 5.75 0.84
N VAL A 107 9.10 4.65 1.20
CA VAL A 107 9.72 3.70 0.26
C VAL A 107 8.99 2.36 0.24
N ASP A 108 7.66 2.41 0.30
CA ASP A 108 6.76 1.25 0.39
C ASP A 108 6.98 0.24 -0.75
N GLY A 109 6.99 0.73 -2.00
CA GLY A 109 7.25 -0.06 -3.21
C GLY A 109 8.57 -0.84 -3.15
N PRO A 110 9.72 -0.16 -2.97
CA PRO A 110 11.02 -0.82 -2.84
C PRO A 110 11.10 -1.80 -1.68
N VAL A 111 10.55 -1.45 -0.51
CA VAL A 111 10.54 -2.32 0.68
C VAL A 111 9.71 -3.58 0.41
N MET A 112 8.51 -3.44 -0.14
CA MET A 112 7.66 -4.56 -0.51
C MET A 112 8.36 -5.49 -1.51
N ASN A 113 8.96 -4.94 -2.57
CA ASN A 113 9.69 -5.74 -3.56
C ASN A 113 10.86 -6.51 -2.95
N ALA A 114 11.63 -5.88 -2.07
CA ALA A 114 12.75 -6.52 -1.40
C ALA A 114 12.29 -7.63 -0.44
N LEU A 115 11.15 -7.46 0.23
CA LEU A 115 10.53 -8.53 1.02
C LEU A 115 10.11 -9.71 0.14
N LEU A 116 9.50 -9.44 -1.02
CA LEU A 116 9.04 -10.45 -1.96
C LEU A 116 10.18 -11.25 -2.63
N GLU A 117 11.43 -10.79 -2.58
CA GLU A 117 12.59 -11.58 -3.03
C GLU A 117 12.98 -12.70 -2.05
N VAL A 118 12.59 -12.57 -0.78
CA VAL A 118 13.03 -13.45 0.31
C VAL A 118 11.88 -14.12 1.06
N THR A 119 10.65 -13.82 0.66
CA THR A 119 9.41 -14.37 1.22
C THR A 119 8.47 -14.83 0.11
N SER A 120 7.41 -15.54 0.46
CA SER A 120 6.40 -16.01 -0.49
C SER A 120 5.01 -15.92 0.16
N PRO A 121 4.55 -14.71 0.50
CA PRO A 121 3.25 -14.53 1.14
C PRO A 121 2.11 -14.87 0.17
N VAL A 122 0.95 -15.17 0.74
CA VAL A 122 -0.28 -15.39 -0.04
C VAL A 122 -1.14 -14.14 -0.13
N ALA A 123 -0.95 -13.17 0.78
CA ALA A 123 -1.63 -11.89 0.76
C ALA A 123 -0.68 -10.72 1.03
N LEU A 124 -0.94 -9.59 0.38
CA LEU A 124 -0.21 -8.35 0.55
C LEU A 124 -1.20 -7.23 0.86
N VAL A 125 -0.84 -6.34 1.78
CA VAL A 125 -1.53 -5.09 2.04
C VAL A 125 -0.58 -3.96 1.67
N VAL A 126 -1.05 -3.04 0.84
CA VAL A 126 -0.29 -1.86 0.42
C VAL A 126 -1.13 -0.63 0.60
N GLU A 127 -0.47 0.45 1.04
CA GLU A 127 -1.08 1.77 1.01
C GLU A 127 -1.06 2.33 -0.43
N LEU A 128 -2.15 3.01 -0.80
CA LEU A 128 -2.33 3.62 -2.11
C LEU A 128 -2.01 5.11 -2.03
N ARG A 129 -1.17 5.56 -2.97
CA ARG A 129 -0.97 6.97 -3.23
C ARG A 129 -1.81 7.43 -4.41
N GLU A 130 -2.67 8.40 -4.15
CA GLU A 130 -3.62 8.96 -5.13
C GLU A 130 -3.09 10.21 -5.84
N PHE A 131 -1.83 10.60 -5.59
CA PHE A 131 -1.28 11.82 -6.18
C PHE A 131 -0.93 11.71 -7.64
N LEU A 132 -0.87 10.52 -8.26
CA LEU A 132 -0.66 10.37 -9.71
C LEU A 132 -1.72 9.43 -10.24
N PRO A 133 -2.59 9.88 -11.17
CA PRO A 133 -3.69 9.07 -11.66
C PRO A 133 -3.19 7.92 -12.51
N MET A 134 -4.03 6.89 -12.63
CA MET A 134 -3.91 5.90 -13.70
C MET A 134 -3.84 6.60 -15.08
N PRO A 135 -3.01 6.12 -16.05
CA PRO A 135 -2.24 4.88 -16.04
C PRO A 135 -0.77 5.04 -15.63
N PHE A 136 -0.34 6.21 -15.14
CA PHE A 136 1.06 6.44 -14.77
C PHE A 136 1.46 5.51 -13.62
N ARG A 137 2.58 4.81 -13.73
CA ARG A 137 3.10 3.94 -12.67
C ARG A 137 4.07 4.75 -11.81
N TYR A 138 3.77 4.86 -10.52
CA TYR A 138 4.58 5.61 -9.55
C TYR A 138 5.07 4.75 -8.39
N SER A 139 6.35 4.88 -8.05
CA SER A 139 6.91 4.45 -6.78
C SER A 139 8.03 5.40 -6.35
N CYS A 140 7.98 5.85 -5.10
CA CYS A 140 9.06 6.62 -4.50
C CYS A 140 10.24 5.70 -4.14
N LEU A 141 11.46 6.15 -4.42
CA LEU A 141 12.69 5.39 -4.17
C LEU A 141 13.53 5.91 -3.00
N THR A 142 13.19 7.09 -2.47
CA THR A 142 13.97 7.77 -1.43
C THR A 142 13.10 8.09 -0.23
N THR A 143 13.71 8.10 0.95
CA THR A 143 13.07 8.59 2.17
C THR A 143 13.18 10.11 2.33
N ASP A 144 14.02 10.77 1.54
CA ASP A 144 14.14 12.24 1.55
C ASP A 144 13.15 12.87 0.57
N THR A 145 11.91 13.09 1.04
CA THR A 145 10.87 13.77 0.26
C THR A 145 10.82 15.27 0.51
N LYS A 146 11.71 15.83 1.35
CA LYS A 146 11.74 17.25 1.74
C LYS A 146 10.38 17.81 2.21
N GLY A 147 9.59 16.98 2.88
CA GLY A 147 8.26 17.35 3.38
C GLY A 147 7.15 17.33 2.32
N LEU A 148 7.44 16.85 1.10
CA LEU A 148 6.43 16.62 0.07
C LEU A 148 5.73 15.27 0.30
N ALA A 149 4.43 15.21 0.05
CA ALA A 149 3.60 14.01 0.12
C ALA A 149 3.82 13.06 -1.08
N TRP A 150 5.09 12.83 -1.45
CA TRP A 150 5.48 12.03 -2.61
C TRP A 150 5.88 10.60 -2.23
N GLY A 151 6.00 10.28 -0.94
CA GLY A 151 6.32 8.92 -0.53
C GLY A 151 5.24 7.91 -0.93
N GLY A 152 5.61 6.65 -1.09
CA GLY A 152 4.73 5.52 -1.36
C GLY A 152 4.67 5.11 -2.84
N SER A 153 3.57 4.46 -3.23
CA SER A 153 3.35 3.97 -4.59
C SER A 153 1.88 4.06 -4.96
N ASN A 154 1.59 4.30 -6.24
CA ASN A 154 0.20 4.42 -6.69
C ASN A 154 -0.39 3.08 -7.14
N LEU A 155 -1.70 3.05 -7.35
CA LEU A 155 -2.42 1.82 -7.74
C LEU A 155 -1.88 1.20 -9.04
N ALA A 156 -1.57 2.03 -10.04
CA ALA A 156 -1.05 1.56 -11.34
C ALA A 156 0.25 0.76 -11.18
N TYR A 157 1.15 1.26 -10.33
CA TYR A 157 2.39 0.58 -9.99
C TYR A 157 2.11 -0.77 -9.33
N TRP A 158 1.26 -0.80 -8.30
CA TRP A 158 0.95 -2.03 -7.58
C TRP A 158 0.31 -3.09 -8.48
N LEU A 159 -0.68 -2.70 -9.30
CA LEU A 159 -1.32 -3.60 -10.27
C LEU A 159 -0.30 -4.24 -11.21
N HIS A 160 0.66 -3.47 -11.70
CA HIS A 160 1.70 -3.97 -12.60
C HIS A 160 2.74 -4.85 -11.86
N ALA A 161 3.40 -4.29 -10.84
CA ALA A 161 4.50 -4.94 -10.14
C ALA A 161 4.07 -6.25 -9.46
N LEU A 162 2.90 -6.25 -8.83
CA LEU A 162 2.36 -7.43 -8.15
C LEU A 162 1.73 -8.42 -9.15
N GLY A 163 1.13 -7.90 -10.24
CA GLY A 163 0.62 -8.72 -11.36
C GLY A 163 1.68 -9.61 -11.99
N LEU A 164 2.88 -9.06 -12.24
CA LEU A 164 4.04 -9.84 -12.74
C LEU A 164 4.46 -10.98 -11.80
N ARG A 165 4.16 -10.85 -10.50
CA ARG A 165 4.46 -11.84 -9.45
C ARG A 165 3.29 -12.77 -9.16
N GLY A 166 2.22 -12.72 -9.95
CA GLY A 166 1.06 -13.60 -9.80
C GLY A 166 0.09 -13.19 -8.69
N PHE A 167 0.17 -11.95 -8.21
CA PHE A 167 -0.83 -11.37 -7.32
C PHE A 167 -1.88 -10.60 -8.11
N TYR A 168 -3.08 -10.51 -7.57
CA TYR A 168 -4.17 -9.74 -8.14
C TYR A 168 -4.87 -8.91 -7.05
N LEU A 169 -5.46 -7.78 -7.44
CA LEU A 169 -6.16 -6.89 -6.51
C LEU A 169 -7.48 -7.51 -6.03
N ALA A 170 -7.53 -8.02 -4.81
CA ALA A 170 -8.75 -8.61 -4.27
C ALA A 170 -9.73 -7.57 -3.74
N ARG A 171 -9.22 -6.57 -3.02
CA ARG A 171 -10.02 -5.52 -2.40
C ARG A 171 -9.25 -4.21 -2.29
N MET A 172 -9.94 -3.08 -2.35
CA MET A 172 -9.38 -1.77 -2.01
C MET A 172 -10.44 -0.87 -1.39
N ASP A 173 -9.98 0.12 -0.65
CA ASP A 173 -10.74 1.31 -0.30
C ASP A 173 -9.94 2.56 -0.72
N GLY A 174 -10.28 3.73 -0.17
CA GLY A 174 -9.64 4.99 -0.54
C GLY A 174 -8.19 5.12 -0.06
N ARG A 175 -7.72 4.26 0.85
CA ARG A 175 -6.35 4.33 1.39
C ARG A 175 -5.56 3.05 1.13
N ASP A 176 -6.19 1.89 1.26
CA ASP A 176 -5.50 0.61 1.27
C ASP A 176 -5.96 -0.31 0.14
N ALA A 177 -5.07 -1.21 -0.25
CA ALA A 177 -5.37 -2.29 -1.18
C ALA A 177 -4.81 -3.62 -0.70
N VAL A 178 -5.62 -4.67 -0.87
CA VAL A 178 -5.24 -6.06 -0.59
C VAL A 178 -5.08 -6.82 -1.89
N PHE A 179 -3.90 -7.40 -2.06
CA PHE A 179 -3.55 -8.25 -3.18
C PHE A 179 -3.41 -9.71 -2.72
N LEU A 180 -3.96 -10.65 -3.49
CA LEU A 180 -3.89 -12.07 -3.20
C LEU A 180 -3.10 -12.81 -4.27
N HIS A 181 -2.32 -13.80 -3.86
CA HIS A 181 -1.57 -14.64 -4.78
C HIS A 181 -2.51 -15.63 -5.47
N LYS A 182 -2.27 -15.89 -6.77
CA LYS A 182 -3.07 -16.82 -7.59
C LYS A 182 -3.13 -18.27 -7.08
N SER A 183 -2.31 -18.63 -6.09
CA SER A 183 -2.32 -19.97 -5.49
C SER A 183 -3.48 -20.19 -4.51
N ILE A 184 -4.06 -19.12 -3.96
CA ILE A 184 -5.14 -19.22 -2.96
C ILE A 184 -6.52 -18.92 -3.55
N SER A 185 -6.59 -18.24 -4.70
CA SER A 185 -7.83 -18.06 -5.45
C SER A 185 -7.54 -17.72 -6.92
N SER A 186 -8.54 -17.97 -7.78
CA SER A 186 -8.40 -17.89 -9.24
C SER A 186 -8.16 -16.44 -9.68
N PRO A 187 -7.25 -16.22 -10.65
CA PRO A 187 -7.03 -14.90 -11.22
C PRO A 187 -8.31 -14.34 -11.85
N GLN A 188 -8.36 -13.02 -11.86
CA GLN A 188 -9.54 -12.25 -12.18
C GLN A 188 -9.84 -12.16 -13.66
N THR A 189 -11.13 -12.11 -13.95
CA THR A 189 -11.70 -11.86 -15.28
C THR A 189 -11.60 -10.37 -15.65
N ARG A 190 -11.76 -10.04 -16.93
CA ARG A 190 -11.77 -8.65 -17.46
C ARG A 190 -12.73 -7.73 -16.69
N SER A 191 -13.84 -8.26 -16.17
CA SER A 191 -14.81 -7.49 -15.39
C SER A 191 -14.27 -7.00 -14.04
N HIS A 192 -13.30 -7.69 -13.46
CA HIS A 192 -12.69 -7.25 -12.20
C HIS A 192 -11.75 -6.07 -12.41
N LEU A 193 -10.93 -6.07 -13.47
CA LEU A 193 -10.05 -4.94 -13.81
C LEU A 193 -10.88 -3.68 -14.08
N LEU A 194 -11.93 -3.80 -14.89
CA LEU A 194 -12.87 -2.70 -15.12
C LEU A 194 -13.53 -2.24 -13.82
N GLY A 195 -13.76 -3.18 -12.90
CA GLY A 195 -14.30 -2.88 -11.59
C GLY A 195 -13.35 -2.14 -10.66
N ALA A 196 -12.08 -2.55 -10.63
CA ALA A 196 -11.02 -1.86 -9.91
C ALA A 196 -10.82 -0.45 -10.46
N MET A 197 -10.79 -0.29 -11.78
CA MET A 197 -10.72 1.03 -12.43
C MET A 197 -11.94 1.89 -12.10
N GLY A 198 -13.16 1.35 -12.22
CA GLY A 198 -14.38 2.07 -11.89
C GLY A 198 -14.42 2.51 -10.42
N CYS A 199 -13.93 1.67 -9.51
CA CYS A 199 -13.81 2.01 -8.12
C CYS A 199 -12.76 3.09 -7.86
N TYR A 200 -11.55 2.94 -8.39
CA TYR A 200 -10.50 3.95 -8.30
C TYR A 200 -10.99 5.31 -8.78
N LEU A 201 -11.64 5.35 -9.95
CA LEU A 201 -12.22 6.59 -10.46
C LEU A 201 -13.34 7.12 -9.55
N SER A 202 -14.21 6.27 -8.99
CA SER A 202 -15.25 6.73 -8.06
C SER A 202 -14.69 7.35 -6.78
N MET A 203 -13.58 6.82 -6.26
CA MET A 203 -12.98 7.28 -5.01
C MET A 203 -12.07 8.50 -5.21
N HIS A 204 -11.35 8.57 -6.33
CA HIS A 204 -10.27 9.54 -6.52
C HIS A 204 -10.51 10.54 -7.66
N ALA A 205 -11.46 10.28 -8.56
CA ALA A 205 -11.78 11.16 -9.69
C ALA A 205 -13.17 11.81 -9.60
N PHE A 206 -14.13 11.20 -8.90
CA PHE A 206 -15.52 11.69 -8.87
C PHE A 206 -15.96 12.25 -7.51
N HIS A 207 -15.06 12.36 -6.52
CA HIS A 207 -15.46 12.67 -5.14
C HIS A 207 -15.61 14.16 -4.78
N PHE A 208 -15.70 15.07 -5.75
CA PHE A 208 -15.87 16.50 -5.44
C PHE A 208 -17.01 17.17 -6.20
N GLU A 209 -17.87 17.86 -5.44
CA GLU A 209 -18.69 18.93 -6.00
C GLU A 209 -17.79 20.15 -6.32
N PRO A 210 -17.84 20.71 -7.53
CA PRO A 210 -17.08 21.91 -7.91
C PRO A 210 -17.31 23.12 -7.00
N THR A 211 -18.41 23.14 -6.24
CA THR A 211 -18.82 24.20 -5.33
C THR A 211 -17.90 24.38 -4.12
N ALA A 212 -17.21 23.33 -3.65
CA ALA A 212 -16.27 23.43 -2.53
C ALA A 212 -15.00 24.23 -2.88
N LEU A 213 -14.60 24.27 -4.15
CA LEU A 213 -13.47 25.06 -4.64
C LEU A 213 -13.75 26.58 -4.64
N ILE A 214 -15.02 26.99 -4.65
CA ILE A 214 -15.44 28.39 -4.80
C ILE A 214 -15.50 29.12 -3.44
N SER A 215 -15.61 28.40 -2.31
CA SER A 215 -15.78 29.00 -0.98
C SER A 215 -14.49 29.43 -0.28
N GLY A 216 -13.33 29.42 -0.97
CA GLY A 216 -12.17 30.24 -0.59
C GLY A 216 -11.38 29.83 0.68
N SER A 217 -11.70 28.71 1.32
CA SER A 217 -10.89 28.15 2.42
C SER A 217 -10.52 26.71 2.13
N ILE A 218 -9.54 26.49 1.25
CA ILE A 218 -8.96 25.17 1.07
C ILE A 218 -7.44 25.31 1.19
N ASP A 219 -6.97 24.88 2.36
CA ASP A 219 -5.57 24.62 2.71
C ASP A 219 -5.04 23.33 2.05
N ASP A 220 -5.77 22.78 1.08
CA ASP A 220 -5.46 21.49 0.49
C ASP A 220 -4.98 21.66 -0.96
N ALA A 221 -3.67 21.89 -1.11
CA ALA A 221 -2.99 21.91 -2.41
C ALA A 221 -3.24 20.61 -3.21
N TRP A 222 -3.47 19.50 -2.52
CA TRP A 222 -3.76 18.18 -3.06
C TRP A 222 -5.00 18.13 -3.95
N THR A 223 -6.12 18.59 -3.41
CA THR A 223 -7.41 18.62 -4.11
C THR A 223 -7.37 19.50 -5.36
N ARG A 224 -6.53 20.54 -5.37
CA ARG A 224 -6.32 21.41 -6.55
C ARG A 224 -5.53 20.71 -7.64
N THR A 225 -4.47 19.97 -7.31
CA THR A 225 -3.66 19.22 -8.29
C THR A 225 -4.46 18.12 -8.98
N GLN A 226 -5.30 17.39 -8.23
CA GLN A 226 -6.15 16.33 -8.81
C GLN A 226 -7.20 16.88 -9.79
N HIS A 227 -7.92 17.96 -9.43
CA HIS A 227 -8.88 18.60 -10.34
C HIS A 227 -8.22 19.22 -11.56
N TYR A 228 -7.10 19.91 -11.36
CA TYR A 228 -6.34 20.51 -12.44
C TYR A 228 -6.01 19.48 -13.53
N TRP A 229 -5.63 18.25 -13.15
CA TRP A 229 -5.35 17.20 -14.14
C TRP A 229 -6.59 16.63 -14.85
N MET A 230 -7.76 16.65 -14.22
CA MET A 230 -8.98 16.17 -14.86
C MET A 230 -9.60 17.20 -15.82
N GLU A 231 -9.41 18.49 -15.56
CA GLU A 231 -9.95 19.58 -16.39
C GLU A 231 -8.96 20.06 -17.46
N SER A 232 -7.67 19.80 -17.28
CA SER A 232 -6.64 20.19 -18.24
C SER A 232 -6.63 19.28 -19.46
N ASN A 233 -6.12 19.81 -20.57
CA ASN A 233 -5.87 19.02 -21.77
C ASN A 233 -4.92 17.87 -21.40
N PRO A 234 -5.26 16.59 -21.72
CA PRO A 234 -4.40 15.45 -21.40
C PRO A 234 -2.95 15.61 -21.87
N HIS A 235 -2.72 16.33 -22.97
CA HIS A 235 -1.37 16.64 -23.45
C HIS A 235 -0.59 17.57 -22.51
N ASP A 236 -1.24 18.61 -21.98
CA ASP A 236 -0.61 19.55 -21.05
C ASP A 236 -0.36 18.90 -19.68
N VAL A 237 -1.28 18.05 -19.23
CA VAL A 237 -1.09 17.22 -18.03
C VAL A 237 0.08 16.26 -18.22
N MET A 238 0.15 15.58 -19.37
CA MET A 238 1.28 14.71 -19.69
C MET A 238 2.59 15.48 -19.71
N ASP A 239 2.63 16.67 -20.31
CA ASP A 239 3.84 17.50 -20.38
C ASP A 239 4.23 18.08 -19.01
N GLU A 240 3.28 18.46 -18.16
CA GLU A 240 3.54 18.98 -16.82
C GLU A 240 3.93 17.87 -15.85
N VAL A 241 3.26 16.71 -15.92
CA VAL A 241 3.71 15.49 -15.26
C VAL A 241 5.13 15.21 -15.74
N TRP A 242 5.38 15.13 -17.05
CA TRP A 242 6.71 14.89 -17.61
C TRP A 242 7.76 15.92 -17.19
N GLN A 243 7.45 17.22 -17.12
CA GLN A 243 8.36 18.28 -16.67
C GLN A 243 8.66 18.17 -15.17
N ASN A 244 7.67 17.89 -14.33
CA ASN A 244 7.86 17.62 -12.91
C ASN A 244 8.64 16.31 -12.68
N LEU A 245 8.38 15.29 -13.51
CA LEU A 245 9.07 13.99 -13.50
C LEU A 245 10.55 14.10 -13.93
N THR A 246 10.86 14.97 -14.89
CA THR A 246 12.23 15.13 -15.47
C THR A 246 13.06 16.22 -14.80
N SER A 247 12.43 17.13 -14.04
CA SER A 247 13.14 18.16 -13.27
C SER A 247 13.82 17.64 -12.00
N TRP A 248 13.45 16.44 -11.54
CA TRP A 248 14.05 15.76 -10.38
C TRP A 248 15.11 14.75 -10.82
N LYS A 249 16.34 15.22 -11.03
CA LYS A 249 17.51 14.39 -11.34
C LYS A 249 17.87 13.47 -10.17
N GLY A 250 17.86 12.15 -10.39
CA GLY A 250 18.69 11.17 -9.67
C GLY A 250 18.05 10.39 -8.52
N ASP A 251 17.03 10.94 -7.85
CA ASP A 251 16.50 10.37 -6.59
C ASP A 251 15.12 9.68 -6.73
N ILE A 252 14.54 9.68 -7.94
CA ILE A 252 13.28 8.99 -8.25
C ILE A 252 13.46 8.20 -9.53
N GLN A 253 13.21 6.88 -9.50
CA GLN A 253 13.25 6.02 -10.69
C GLN A 253 11.82 5.73 -11.12
N PHE A 254 11.45 6.28 -12.26
CA PHE A 254 10.24 5.91 -12.96
C PHE A 254 10.60 4.87 -14.03
N SER A 255 9.95 3.71 -13.98
CA SER A 255 10.00 2.74 -15.08
C SER A 255 8.80 3.00 -15.98
N LEU A 256 9.09 3.42 -17.20
CA LEU A 256 8.20 3.30 -18.37
C LEU A 256 8.58 2.03 -19.14
N GLU A 257 8.73 0.90 -18.47
CA GLU A 257 8.66 -0.36 -19.19
C GLU A 257 7.19 -0.64 -19.48
N LEU A 258 6.75 -0.37 -20.71
CA LEU A 258 5.42 -0.75 -21.19
C LEU A 258 5.17 -2.25 -20.98
#